data_AF-A0A7C3NI33-F1
#
_entry.id   AF-A0A7C3NI33-F1
#
_cell.length_a   1.000
_cell.length_b   1.000
_cell.length_c   1.000
_cell.angle_alpha   90.00
_cell.angle_beta   90.00
_cell.angle_gamma   90.00
#
_symmetry.space_group_name_H-M   'P 1'
#
loop_
_entity.id
_entity.type
_entity.pdbx_description
1 polymer ?
#
loop_
_entity_poly.entity_id
_entity_poly.type
_entity_poly.pdbx_seq_one_letter_code
_entity_poly.pdbx_strand_id
1 'polypeptide(L)'
;YELAFKYLLIISIPIAGGIFLTADKLAQLLYGPEFAPVGSILTVMIWVIPWAFISEFLRHILLVVNREGSAVRALVVAVMVNIGLNLWLIPDYGFMAAAIVALIAEMVLVTIYAWQLKDELSSVRLNTVLLKLILASSIFMLMVYKLASLSLVLQVGISGLAYLLILWLLGIVKPNEYEALFDSIKYPKRQLSNRVITMPEVKSPNLVSVFILTYNTGQFLAQAIESVLNQTYQNFELIIIDDCSTDDTAQILHRYQTHPQVRIYHNLTNLGISPSWNIALRLCQGEFIAKLDADDFYEPGQLETVVAFFEEHPEAGLVFSGLTLIHPDGHQEIEVMFPHSWVRPRESFLSILLDRCIIRAPTVFVRRVCYEKLGGVVEEMKLHSDWEMWVRVAANYPVGYIARRLASYRLSYGSNSTAKAITDGRSLHDLRLWLNLLAEDKLPYRLSENELTRFRWGLYDLVMHFAGIAAYHQQEAMAKVYTAFAEELLLPCRPTSNMERLRHTHLNLHQGIYAFQSHQHKKAIRYFLKALKIKGGSLPEVWHELGLTLKIIRRLSAGFYRRIIIKYYSGL
;
A
#
# COMPACT_ATOMS: atom_id res chain seq x y z
N TYR A 1 12.29 2.49 -20.26
CA TYR A 1 11.62 2.54 -21.57
C TYR A 1 11.94 1.34 -22.43
N GLU A 2 13.20 1.10 -22.82
CA GLU A 2 13.59 -0.05 -23.67
C GLU A 2 13.11 -1.41 -23.13
N LEU A 3 13.30 -1.66 -21.83
CA LEU A 3 12.87 -2.91 -21.18
C LEU A 3 11.33 -3.08 -21.19
N ALA A 4 10.58 -2.00 -20.90
CA ALA A 4 9.11 -2.05 -20.90
C ALA A 4 8.56 -2.24 -22.32
N PHE A 5 9.11 -1.52 -23.29
CA PHE A 5 8.75 -1.65 -24.71
C PHE A 5 9.02 -3.07 -25.23
N LYS A 6 10.19 -3.63 -24.89
CA LYS A 6 10.56 -5.02 -25.17
C LYS A 6 9.51 -6.00 -24.64
N TYR A 7 9.10 -5.89 -23.37
CA TYR A 7 8.13 -6.82 -22.78
C TYR A 7 6.74 -6.72 -23.40
N LEU A 8 6.27 -5.51 -23.72
CA LEU A 8 4.99 -5.30 -24.38
C LEU A 8 4.93 -5.99 -25.74
N LEU A 9 6.02 -5.92 -26.51
CA LEU A 9 6.08 -6.51 -27.85
C LEU A 9 6.37 -8.03 -27.84
N ILE A 10 7.09 -8.55 -26.84
CA ILE A 10 7.29 -10.00 -26.63
C ILE A 10 5.97 -10.75 -26.55
N ILE A 11 4.93 -10.12 -26.02
CA ILE A 11 3.63 -10.74 -25.79
C ILE A 11 2.66 -10.42 -26.93
N SER A 12 2.54 -9.15 -27.30
CA SER A 12 1.48 -8.70 -28.21
C SER A 12 1.63 -9.19 -29.65
N ILE A 13 2.86 -9.19 -30.21
CA ILE A 13 3.09 -9.59 -31.62
C ILE A 13 2.80 -11.08 -31.84
N PRO A 14 3.31 -12.02 -31.01
CA PRO A 14 2.96 -13.43 -31.14
C PRO A 14 1.49 -13.71 -30.89
N ILE A 15 0.84 -13.02 -29.96
CA ILE A 15 -0.62 -13.18 -29.77
C ILE A 15 -1.36 -12.81 -31.05
N ALA A 16 -1.05 -11.64 -31.63
CA ALA A 16 -1.65 -11.20 -32.88
C ALA A 16 -1.38 -12.18 -34.03
N GLY A 17 -0.12 -12.60 -34.21
CA GLY A 17 0.27 -13.53 -35.27
C GLY A 17 -0.30 -14.95 -35.10
N GLY A 18 -0.35 -15.46 -33.86
CA GLY A 18 -0.92 -16.76 -33.54
C GLY A 18 -2.42 -16.80 -33.77
N ILE A 19 -3.14 -15.77 -33.32
CA ILE A 19 -4.59 -15.63 -33.56
C ILE A 19 -4.86 -15.39 -35.05
N PHE A 20 -4.06 -14.58 -35.74
CA PHE A 20 -4.17 -14.38 -37.20
C PHE A 20 -4.18 -15.72 -37.95
N LEU A 21 -3.30 -16.66 -37.56
CA LEU A 21 -3.19 -17.98 -38.19
C LEU A 21 -4.21 -19.01 -37.67
N THR A 22 -4.89 -18.74 -36.55
CA THR A 22 -5.82 -19.68 -35.90
C THR A 22 -7.23 -19.13 -35.76
N ALA A 23 -7.54 -17.97 -36.34
CA ALA A 23 -8.76 -17.22 -36.10
C ALA A 23 -10.02 -18.04 -36.35
N ASP A 24 -10.07 -18.80 -37.45
CA ASP A 24 -11.21 -19.65 -37.79
C ASP A 24 -11.40 -20.79 -36.77
N LYS A 25 -10.32 -21.48 -36.41
CA LYS A 25 -10.35 -22.54 -35.39
C LYS A 25 -10.76 -21.99 -34.02
N LEU A 26 -10.27 -20.79 -33.68
CA LEU A 26 -10.56 -20.13 -32.42
C LEU A 26 -12.02 -19.66 -32.35
N ALA A 27 -12.52 -19.04 -33.43
CA ALA A 27 -13.92 -18.63 -33.54
C ALA A 27 -14.87 -19.83 -33.44
N GLN A 28 -14.56 -20.92 -34.14
CA GLN A 28 -15.34 -22.16 -34.07
C GLN A 28 -15.30 -22.79 -32.67
N LEU A 29 -14.15 -22.79 -32.00
CA LEU A 29 -14.02 -23.34 -30.65
C LEU A 29 -14.81 -22.53 -29.62
N LEU A 30 -14.76 -21.20 -29.70
CA LEU A 30 -15.35 -20.31 -28.69
C LEU A 30 -16.85 -20.07 -28.90
N TYR A 31 -17.28 -19.99 -30.17
CA TYR A 31 -18.62 -19.52 -30.52
C TYR A 31 -19.42 -20.54 -31.34
N GLY A 32 -18.79 -21.61 -31.82
CA GLY A 32 -19.44 -22.61 -32.67
C GLY A 32 -19.25 -22.37 -34.17
N PRO A 33 -19.61 -23.34 -35.02
CA PRO A 33 -19.33 -23.33 -36.45
C PRO A 33 -20.06 -22.22 -37.23
N GLU A 34 -21.23 -21.76 -36.76
CA GLU A 34 -21.96 -20.64 -37.37
C GLU A 34 -21.19 -19.30 -37.35
N PHE A 35 -20.17 -19.16 -36.49
CA PHE A 35 -19.36 -17.94 -36.38
C PHE A 35 -18.06 -17.98 -37.17
N ALA A 36 -17.87 -18.96 -38.07
CA ALA A 36 -16.70 -19.01 -38.96
C ALA A 36 -16.43 -17.68 -39.73
N PRO A 37 -17.43 -16.91 -40.20
CA PRO A 37 -17.19 -15.60 -40.84
C PRO A 37 -16.54 -14.54 -39.93
N VAL A 38 -16.65 -14.69 -38.61
CA VAL A 38 -16.00 -13.81 -37.62
C VAL A 38 -14.49 -14.01 -37.61
N GLY A 39 -14.01 -15.20 -38.00
CA GLY A 39 -12.59 -15.51 -38.11
C GLY A 39 -11.86 -14.51 -39.01
N SER A 40 -12.39 -14.23 -40.19
CA SER A 40 -11.86 -13.23 -41.12
C SER A 40 -11.73 -11.84 -40.50
N ILE A 41 -12.73 -11.38 -39.74
CA ILE A 41 -12.70 -10.07 -39.06
C ILE A 41 -11.64 -10.09 -37.95
N LEU A 42 -11.56 -11.18 -37.18
CA LEU A 42 -10.60 -11.35 -36.11
C LEU A 42 -9.15 -11.34 -36.61
N THR A 43 -8.88 -11.84 -37.83
CA THR A 43 -7.54 -11.78 -38.44
C THR A 43 -7.03 -10.35 -38.59
N VAL A 44 -7.92 -9.39 -38.85
CA VAL A 44 -7.56 -7.96 -38.98
C VAL A 44 -7.56 -7.29 -37.62
N MET A 45 -8.62 -7.48 -36.84
CA MET A 45 -8.83 -6.79 -35.57
C MET A 45 -7.77 -7.12 -34.53
N ILE A 46 -7.20 -8.33 -34.54
CA ILE A 46 -6.21 -8.71 -33.54
C ILE A 46 -4.92 -7.89 -33.63
N TRP A 47 -4.60 -7.35 -34.81
CA TRP A 47 -3.42 -6.50 -34.99
C TRP A 47 -3.54 -5.16 -34.28
N VAL A 48 -4.76 -4.73 -33.87
CA VAL A 48 -4.95 -3.55 -33.03
C VAL A 48 -4.19 -3.68 -31.70
N ILE A 49 -4.05 -4.90 -31.15
CA ILE A 49 -3.43 -5.12 -29.83
C ILE A 49 -1.96 -4.64 -29.79
N PRO A 50 -1.04 -5.09 -30.67
CA PRO A 50 0.31 -4.56 -30.72
C PRO A 50 0.37 -3.04 -30.85
N TRP A 51 -0.45 -2.45 -31.72
CA TRP A 51 -0.44 -1.01 -31.94
C TRP A 51 -0.96 -0.22 -30.73
N ALA A 52 -1.99 -0.72 -30.06
CA ALA A 52 -2.52 -0.13 -28.84
C ALA A 52 -1.50 -0.15 -27.68
N PHE A 53 -0.73 -1.23 -27.54
CA PHE A 53 0.36 -1.27 -26.56
C PHE A 53 1.46 -0.26 -26.88
N ILE A 54 1.79 -0.08 -28.17
CA ILE A 54 2.77 0.92 -28.61
C ILE A 54 2.23 2.34 -28.36
N SER A 55 0.96 2.62 -28.70
CA SER A 55 0.36 3.95 -28.53
C SER A 55 0.25 4.33 -27.06
N GLU A 56 -0.15 3.40 -26.20
CA GLU A 56 -0.19 3.58 -24.74
C GLU A 56 1.20 3.87 -24.16
N PHE A 57 2.20 3.10 -24.58
CA PHE A 57 3.58 3.29 -24.15
C PHE A 57 4.14 4.66 -24.56
N LEU A 58 3.93 5.07 -25.81
CA LEU A 58 4.40 6.38 -26.30
C LEU A 58 3.64 7.53 -25.63
N ARG A 59 2.34 7.38 -25.35
CA ARG A 59 1.56 8.34 -24.57
C ARG A 59 2.16 8.54 -23.19
N HIS A 60 2.54 7.47 -22.51
CA HIS A 60 3.16 7.56 -21.20
C HIS A 60 4.49 8.34 -21.24
N ILE A 61 5.31 8.15 -22.28
CA ILE A 61 6.53 8.95 -22.47
C ILE A 61 6.18 10.43 -22.66
N LEU A 62 5.18 10.76 -23.50
CA LEU A 62 4.73 12.14 -23.70
C LEU A 62 4.29 12.83 -22.40
N LEU A 63 3.60 12.10 -21.52
CA LEU A 63 3.21 12.61 -20.20
C LEU A 63 4.45 12.89 -19.32
N VAL A 64 5.42 11.98 -19.31
CA VAL A 64 6.66 12.15 -18.52
C VAL A 64 7.50 13.33 -19.00
N VAL A 65 7.50 13.64 -20.31
CA VAL A 65 8.21 14.82 -20.85
C VAL A 65 7.37 16.11 -20.82
N ASN A 66 6.29 16.14 -20.03
CA ASN A 66 5.37 17.28 -19.87
C ASN A 66 4.74 17.78 -21.18
N ARG A 67 4.48 16.87 -22.14
CA ARG A 67 3.81 17.17 -23.42
C ARG A 67 2.34 16.71 -23.45
N GLU A 68 1.64 16.80 -22.31
CA GLU A 68 0.26 16.35 -22.17
C GLU A 68 -0.69 16.98 -23.20
N GLY A 69 -0.60 18.29 -23.43
CA GLY A 69 -1.42 18.97 -24.43
C GLY A 69 -1.22 18.45 -25.86
N SER A 70 -0.02 17.98 -26.20
CA SER A 70 0.26 17.37 -27.51
C SER A 70 -0.27 15.93 -27.59
N ALA A 71 -0.25 15.20 -26.49
CA ALA A 71 -0.84 13.87 -26.39
C ALA A 71 -2.37 13.91 -26.57
N VAL A 72 -3.04 14.85 -25.88
CA VAL A 72 -4.49 15.05 -25.99
C VAL A 72 -4.87 15.43 -27.42
N ARG A 73 -4.14 16.36 -28.07
CA ARG A 73 -4.41 16.72 -29.47
C ARG A 73 -4.28 15.54 -30.43
N ALA A 74 -3.25 14.72 -30.28
CA ALA A 74 -3.07 13.53 -31.11
C ALA A 74 -4.20 12.51 -30.93
N LEU A 75 -4.64 12.30 -29.68
CA LEU A 75 -5.78 11.44 -29.38
C LEU A 75 -7.07 11.96 -30.02
N VAL A 76 -7.34 13.27 -29.91
CA VAL A 76 -8.50 13.89 -30.57
C VAL A 76 -8.45 13.70 -32.08
N VAL A 77 -7.28 13.90 -32.72
CA VAL A 77 -7.12 13.67 -34.16
C VAL A 77 -7.39 12.21 -34.53
N ALA A 78 -6.81 11.25 -33.80
CA ALA A 78 -7.02 9.82 -34.06
C ALA A 78 -8.49 9.41 -33.88
N VAL A 79 -9.17 9.92 -32.85
CA VAL A 79 -10.61 9.69 -32.62
C VAL A 79 -11.46 10.28 -33.75
N MET A 80 -11.16 11.50 -34.19
CA MET A 80 -11.88 12.13 -35.31
C MET A 80 -11.68 11.37 -36.63
N VAL A 81 -10.46 10.92 -36.91
CA VAL A 81 -10.17 10.05 -38.07
C VAL A 81 -10.93 8.73 -37.97
N ASN A 82 -10.94 8.10 -36.80
CA ASN A 82 -11.67 6.86 -36.55
C ASN A 82 -13.18 7.04 -36.78
N ILE A 83 -13.80 8.08 -36.20
CA ILE A 83 -15.22 8.39 -36.39
C ILE A 83 -15.52 8.67 -37.86
N GLY A 84 -14.73 9.53 -38.51
CA GLY A 84 -14.96 9.92 -39.91
C GLY A 84 -14.84 8.74 -40.88
N LEU A 85 -13.80 7.91 -40.73
CA LEU A 85 -13.63 6.72 -41.56
C LEU A 85 -14.69 5.65 -41.28
N ASN A 86 -15.14 5.49 -40.03
CA ASN A 86 -16.22 4.58 -39.70
C ASN A 86 -17.56 5.01 -40.31
N LEU A 87 -17.90 6.31 -40.23
CA LEU A 87 -19.11 6.84 -40.85
C LEU A 87 -19.09 6.74 -42.38
N TRP A 88 -17.91 6.80 -43.00
CA TRP A 88 -17.76 6.72 -44.45
C TRP A 88 -17.74 5.27 -44.96
N LEU A 89 -16.94 4.39 -44.34
CA LEU A 89 -16.65 3.06 -44.89
C LEU A 89 -17.56 1.96 -44.34
N ILE A 90 -18.06 2.04 -43.11
CA ILE A 90 -18.90 0.97 -42.55
C ILE A 90 -20.21 0.76 -43.35
N PRO A 91 -20.93 1.81 -43.79
CA PRO A 91 -22.19 1.62 -44.52
C PRO A 91 -22.05 0.76 -45.78
N ASP A 92 -20.93 0.93 -46.50
CA ASP A 92 -20.70 0.27 -47.79
C ASP A 92 -19.92 -1.05 -47.66
N TYR A 93 -19.13 -1.22 -46.59
CA TYR A 93 -18.15 -2.33 -46.47
C TYR A 93 -18.27 -3.13 -45.16
N GLY A 94 -19.20 -2.78 -44.27
CA GLY A 94 -19.57 -3.55 -43.07
C GLY A 94 -18.47 -3.69 -42.01
N PHE A 95 -18.52 -4.79 -41.25
CA PHE A 95 -17.65 -5.02 -40.08
C PHE A 95 -16.16 -5.19 -40.43
N MET A 96 -15.84 -5.64 -41.64
CA MET A 96 -14.45 -5.73 -42.09
C MET A 96 -13.83 -4.34 -42.20
N ALA A 97 -14.57 -3.36 -42.74
CA ALA A 97 -14.12 -1.98 -42.75
C ALA A 97 -13.96 -1.43 -41.34
N ALA A 98 -14.85 -1.72 -40.40
CA ALA A 98 -14.70 -1.30 -39.01
C ALA A 98 -13.38 -1.82 -38.38
N ALA A 99 -13.01 -3.08 -38.63
CA ALA A 99 -11.75 -3.65 -38.15
C ALA A 99 -10.52 -2.98 -38.78
N ILE A 100 -10.55 -2.71 -40.09
CA ILE A 100 -9.49 -1.98 -40.80
C ILE A 100 -9.35 -0.56 -40.27
N VAL A 101 -10.47 0.15 -40.06
CA VAL A 101 -10.50 1.52 -39.52
C VAL A 101 -9.91 1.58 -38.11
N ALA A 102 -10.24 0.62 -37.24
CA ALA A 102 -9.67 0.53 -35.91
C ALA A 102 -8.14 0.39 -35.94
N LEU A 103 -7.62 -0.47 -36.83
CA LEU A 103 -6.19 -0.65 -37.03
C LEU A 103 -5.52 0.64 -37.56
N ILE A 104 -6.12 1.29 -38.56
CA ILE A 104 -5.61 2.56 -39.12
C ILE A 104 -5.56 3.65 -38.04
N ALA A 105 -6.60 3.77 -37.21
CA ALA A 105 -6.66 4.78 -36.16
C ALA A 105 -5.51 4.64 -35.15
N GLU A 106 -5.21 3.42 -34.70
CA GLU A 106 -4.07 3.17 -33.82
C GLU A 106 -2.73 3.43 -34.51
N MET A 107 -2.57 3.04 -35.78
CA MET A 107 -1.36 3.32 -36.55
C MET A 107 -1.11 4.84 -36.70
N VAL A 108 -2.17 5.61 -36.96
CA VAL A 108 -2.11 7.08 -37.01
C VAL A 108 -1.66 7.64 -35.66
N LEU A 109 -2.25 7.16 -34.56
CA LEU A 109 -1.91 7.60 -33.21
C LEU A 109 -0.44 7.32 -32.87
N VAL A 110 0.04 6.09 -33.14
CA VAL A 110 1.46 5.72 -32.96
C VAL A 110 2.37 6.60 -33.81
N THR A 111 2.00 6.87 -35.06
CA THR A 111 2.79 7.72 -35.96
C THR A 111 2.93 9.13 -35.41
N ILE A 112 1.84 9.73 -34.94
CA ILE A 112 1.85 11.08 -34.36
C ILE A 112 2.72 11.11 -33.09
N TYR A 113 2.55 10.14 -32.19
CA TYR A 113 3.35 10.07 -30.97
C TYR A 113 4.84 9.84 -31.25
N ALA A 114 5.17 8.93 -32.17
CA ALA A 114 6.55 8.66 -32.55
C ALA A 114 7.21 9.90 -33.17
N TRP A 115 6.49 10.65 -34.00
CA TRP A 115 6.97 11.91 -34.56
C TRP A 115 7.20 12.98 -33.48
N GLN A 116 6.28 13.11 -32.52
CA GLN A 116 6.43 14.01 -31.38
C GLN A 116 7.57 13.62 -30.44
N LEU A 117 8.00 12.36 -30.46
CA LEU A 117 9.09 11.82 -29.65
C LEU A 117 10.35 11.52 -30.45
N LYS A 118 10.50 12.09 -31.66
CA LYS A 118 11.58 11.70 -32.59
C LYS A 118 12.98 11.84 -31.96
N ASP A 119 13.19 12.89 -31.18
CA ASP A 119 14.49 13.22 -30.59
C ASP A 119 14.78 12.27 -29.41
N GLU A 120 13.76 12.00 -28.59
CA GLU A 120 13.82 11.06 -27.48
C GLU A 120 14.02 9.62 -27.98
N LEU A 121 13.28 9.20 -29.01
CA LEU A 121 13.39 7.86 -29.60
C LEU A 121 14.71 7.65 -30.34
N SER A 122 15.30 8.71 -30.91
CA SER A 122 16.62 8.61 -31.57
C SER A 122 17.74 8.21 -30.62
N SER A 123 17.58 8.48 -29.31
CA SER A 123 18.54 8.11 -28.27
C SER A 123 18.44 6.64 -27.82
N VAL A 124 17.35 5.95 -28.18
CA VAL A 124 17.09 4.58 -27.73
C VAL A 124 17.60 3.57 -28.77
N ARG A 125 18.44 2.62 -28.33
CA ARG A 125 18.99 1.56 -29.20
C ARG A 125 17.98 0.42 -29.45
N LEU A 126 16.83 0.74 -30.05
CA LEU A 126 15.74 -0.21 -30.29
C LEU A 126 16.05 -1.25 -31.38
N ASN A 127 16.94 -0.93 -32.33
CA ASN A 127 17.11 -1.70 -33.58
C ASN A 127 17.49 -3.17 -33.34
N THR A 128 18.42 -3.44 -32.42
CA THR A 128 18.90 -4.81 -32.18
C THR A 128 17.87 -5.67 -31.46
N VAL A 129 17.10 -5.07 -30.54
CA VAL A 129 16.04 -5.78 -29.79
C VAL A 129 14.84 -6.05 -30.70
N LEU A 130 14.43 -5.05 -31.47
CA LEU A 130 13.28 -5.15 -32.38
C LEU A 130 13.53 -6.18 -33.48
N LEU A 131 14.74 -6.20 -34.07
CA LEU A 131 15.09 -7.18 -35.11
C LEU A 131 15.02 -8.62 -34.58
N LYS A 132 15.59 -8.87 -33.39
CA LYS A 132 15.52 -10.19 -32.74
C LYS A 132 14.09 -10.59 -32.45
N LEU A 133 13.27 -9.65 -32.00
CA LEU A 133 11.86 -9.88 -31.71
C LEU A 133 11.06 -10.23 -32.96
N ILE A 134 11.22 -9.46 -34.04
CA ILE A 134 10.57 -9.73 -35.33
C ILE A 134 10.96 -11.12 -35.83
N LEU A 135 12.25 -11.47 -35.73
CA LEU A 135 12.73 -12.81 -36.07
C LEU A 135 12.07 -13.89 -35.21
N ALA A 136 12.01 -13.71 -33.89
CA ALA A 136 11.38 -14.64 -32.97
C ALA A 136 9.88 -14.85 -33.27
N SER A 137 9.14 -13.76 -33.45
CA SER A 137 7.71 -13.81 -33.78
C SER A 137 7.45 -14.41 -35.16
N SER A 138 8.33 -14.19 -36.13
CA SER A 138 8.23 -14.80 -37.47
C SER A 138 8.43 -16.32 -37.41
N ILE A 139 9.43 -16.79 -36.65
CA ILE A 139 9.66 -18.23 -36.45
C ILE A 139 8.47 -18.86 -35.71
N PHE A 140 7.94 -18.18 -34.69
CA PHE A 140 6.74 -18.62 -33.99
C PHE A 140 5.54 -18.75 -34.93
N MET A 141 5.24 -17.74 -35.74
CA MET A 141 4.15 -17.79 -36.71
C MET A 141 4.34 -18.92 -37.73
N LEU A 142 5.55 -19.12 -38.24
CA LEU A 142 5.85 -20.23 -39.14
C LEU A 142 5.56 -21.59 -38.47
N MET A 143 5.89 -21.73 -37.20
CA MET A 143 5.62 -22.94 -36.44
C MET A 143 4.12 -23.15 -36.19
N VAL A 144 3.38 -22.10 -35.81
CA VAL A 144 1.90 -22.14 -35.70
C VAL A 144 1.31 -22.63 -37.02
N TYR A 145 1.77 -22.07 -38.14
CA TYR A 145 1.33 -22.48 -39.48
C TYR A 145 1.66 -23.95 -39.79
N LYS A 146 2.89 -24.40 -39.52
CA LYS A 146 3.30 -25.80 -39.75
C LYS A 146 2.54 -26.82 -38.90
N LEU A 147 2.04 -26.40 -37.75
CA LEU A 147 1.26 -27.22 -36.82
C LEU A 147 -0.26 -27.12 -37.07
N ALA A 148 -0.69 -26.57 -38.22
CA ALA A 148 -2.10 -26.40 -38.55
C ALA A 148 -2.90 -27.71 -38.65
N SER A 149 -2.27 -28.88 -38.76
CA SER A 149 -2.96 -30.18 -38.72
C SER A 149 -3.35 -30.63 -37.31
N LEU A 150 -2.79 -30.02 -36.26
CA LEU A 150 -3.08 -30.38 -34.87
C LEU A 150 -4.36 -29.71 -34.36
N SER A 151 -4.88 -30.23 -33.24
CA SER A 151 -5.95 -29.56 -32.49
C SER A 151 -5.49 -28.18 -32.02
N LEU A 152 -6.41 -27.22 -31.88
CA LEU A 152 -6.05 -25.84 -31.51
C LEU A 152 -5.24 -25.78 -30.20
N VAL A 153 -5.64 -26.56 -29.20
CA VAL A 153 -4.94 -26.64 -27.90
C VAL A 153 -3.51 -27.12 -28.06
N LEU A 154 -3.27 -28.16 -28.86
CA LEU A 154 -1.94 -28.72 -29.07
C LEU A 154 -1.08 -27.81 -29.96
N GLN A 155 -1.68 -27.20 -30.98
CA GLN A 155 -1.05 -26.21 -31.85
C GLN A 155 -0.56 -25.00 -31.04
N VAL A 156 -1.41 -24.42 -30.18
CA VAL A 156 -1.05 -23.29 -29.32
C VAL A 156 -0.04 -23.70 -28.24
N GLY A 157 -0.21 -24.87 -27.61
CA GLY A 157 0.69 -25.35 -26.57
C GLY A 157 2.13 -25.58 -27.05
N ILE A 158 2.29 -26.33 -28.15
CA ILE A 158 3.61 -26.62 -28.73
C ILE A 158 4.27 -25.34 -29.24
N SER A 159 3.49 -24.51 -29.96
CA SER A 159 4.04 -23.28 -30.53
C SER A 159 4.43 -22.26 -29.45
N GLY A 160 3.66 -22.17 -28.36
CA GLY A 160 4.00 -21.34 -27.20
C GLY A 160 5.29 -21.77 -26.53
N LEU A 161 5.47 -23.07 -26.29
CA LEU A 161 6.69 -23.61 -25.67
C LEU A 161 7.94 -23.35 -26.53
N ALA A 162 7.86 -23.58 -27.84
CA ALA A 162 8.99 -23.30 -28.71
C ALA A 162 9.24 -21.80 -28.91
N TYR A 163 8.22 -20.93 -28.80
CA TYR A 163 8.45 -19.48 -28.74
C TYR A 163 9.28 -19.08 -27.52
N LEU A 164 8.99 -19.64 -26.34
CA LEU A 164 9.79 -19.41 -25.13
C LEU A 164 11.25 -19.85 -25.34
N LEU A 165 11.45 -20.99 -25.99
CA LEU A 165 12.80 -21.47 -26.35
C LEU A 165 13.52 -20.53 -27.33
N ILE A 166 12.82 -20.02 -28.35
CA ILE A 166 13.38 -19.08 -29.34
C ILE A 166 13.77 -17.76 -28.65
N LEU A 167 12.92 -17.24 -27.77
CA LEU A 167 13.22 -16.04 -26.98
C LEU A 167 14.48 -16.22 -26.13
N TRP A 168 14.66 -17.40 -25.54
CA TRP A 168 15.85 -17.76 -24.78
C TRP A 168 17.10 -17.86 -25.67
N LEU A 169 17.03 -18.60 -26.79
CA LEU A 169 18.15 -18.79 -27.73
C LEU A 169 18.64 -17.48 -28.37
N LEU A 170 17.73 -16.55 -28.69
CA LEU A 170 18.08 -15.25 -29.26
C LEU A 170 18.63 -14.26 -28.21
N GLY A 171 18.68 -14.67 -26.93
CA GLY A 171 19.06 -13.83 -25.80
C GLY A 171 18.09 -12.65 -25.63
N ILE A 172 16.84 -12.80 -26.09
CA ILE A 172 15.79 -11.80 -25.88
C ILE A 172 15.32 -11.90 -24.44
N VAL A 173 15.18 -13.11 -23.89
CA VAL A 173 14.87 -13.28 -22.46
C VAL A 173 16.02 -14.02 -21.79
N LYS A 174 16.71 -13.35 -20.86
CA LYS A 174 17.80 -13.98 -20.09
C LYS A 174 17.22 -14.78 -18.92
N PRO A 175 17.86 -15.88 -18.49
CA PRO A 175 17.44 -16.62 -17.28
C PRO A 175 17.28 -15.71 -16.05
N ASN A 176 18.20 -14.76 -15.87
CA ASN A 176 18.19 -13.82 -14.75
C ASN A 176 17.12 -12.71 -14.92
N GLU A 177 16.60 -12.49 -16.14
CA GLU A 177 15.49 -11.56 -16.39
C GLU A 177 14.14 -12.18 -16.03
N TYR A 178 13.99 -13.51 -16.12
CA TYR A 178 12.84 -14.23 -15.58
C TYR A 178 12.81 -14.15 -14.05
N GLU A 179 13.95 -14.32 -13.40
CA GLU A 179 14.08 -14.02 -11.96
C GLU A 179 13.72 -12.56 -11.68
N ALA A 180 14.21 -11.58 -12.45
CA ALA A 180 13.88 -10.17 -12.24
C ALA A 180 12.39 -9.80 -12.51
N LEU A 181 11.72 -10.44 -13.47
CA LEU A 181 10.32 -10.19 -13.79
C LEU A 181 9.40 -10.88 -12.78
N PHE A 182 9.69 -12.12 -12.41
CA PHE A 182 8.98 -12.78 -11.32
C PHE A 182 9.35 -12.22 -9.94
N ASP A 183 10.57 -11.72 -9.71
CA ASP A 183 10.98 -10.94 -8.53
C ASP A 183 10.37 -9.55 -8.53
N SER A 184 10.09 -8.94 -9.69
CA SER A 184 9.31 -7.70 -9.74
C SER A 184 7.84 -7.91 -9.36
N ILE A 185 7.30 -9.10 -9.61
CA ILE A 185 6.00 -9.57 -9.09
C ILE A 185 6.15 -10.08 -7.64
N LYS A 186 7.33 -10.57 -7.26
CA LYS A 186 7.71 -10.97 -5.90
C LYS A 186 8.31 -9.84 -5.09
N TYR A 187 8.02 -8.58 -5.39
CA TYR A 187 8.66 -7.42 -4.77
C TYR A 187 10.19 -7.45 -4.92
N PRO A 188 10.82 -6.31 -5.27
CA PRO A 188 12.25 -6.31 -5.43
C PRO A 188 12.89 -6.83 -4.14
N LYS A 189 13.74 -7.86 -4.26
CA LYS A 189 14.90 -8.03 -3.36
C LYS A 189 15.83 -6.82 -3.55
N ARG A 190 15.31 -5.59 -3.38
CA ARG A 190 16.12 -4.57 -2.74
C ARG A 190 16.40 -5.20 -1.39
N GLN A 191 17.67 -5.52 -1.13
CA GLN A 191 18.14 -5.54 0.25
C GLN A 191 17.43 -4.37 0.93
N LEU A 192 16.71 -4.60 2.04
CA LEU A 192 16.14 -3.54 2.89
C LEU A 192 17.18 -2.44 2.98
N SER A 193 17.07 -1.42 2.12
CA SER A 193 18.26 -0.79 1.57
C SER A 193 18.91 0.02 2.66
N ASN A 194 20.18 -0.32 2.96
CA ASN A 194 21.09 0.39 3.85
C ASN A 194 20.41 1.40 4.78
N ARG A 195 19.95 0.90 5.93
CA ARG A 195 19.18 1.61 6.95
C ARG A 195 19.92 2.79 7.60
N VAL A 196 21.09 3.20 7.12
CA VAL A 196 21.83 4.32 7.71
C VAL A 196 21.17 5.61 7.27
N ILE A 197 20.44 6.26 8.18
CA ILE A 197 20.07 7.65 8.02
C ILE A 197 21.18 8.50 8.60
N THR A 198 21.90 9.20 7.71
CA THR A 198 22.78 10.28 8.12
C THR A 198 21.93 11.51 8.39
N MET A 199 21.91 11.94 9.64
CA MET A 199 21.27 13.18 10.07
C MET A 199 22.33 14.29 10.21
N PRO A 200 21.96 15.58 10.02
CA PRO A 200 22.84 16.71 10.33
C PRO A 200 23.28 16.71 11.80
N GLU A 201 24.32 17.47 12.16
CA GLU A 201 24.66 17.65 13.58
C GLU A 201 23.50 18.26 14.39
N VAL A 202 23.47 17.97 15.69
CA VAL A 202 22.52 18.58 16.63
C VAL A 202 22.79 20.07 16.70
N LYS A 203 21.80 20.90 16.34
CA LYS A 203 21.96 22.36 16.30
C LYS A 203 22.07 22.99 17.70
N SER A 204 21.34 22.45 18.67
CA SER A 204 21.38 22.86 20.08
C SER A 204 20.89 21.74 21.00
N PRO A 205 21.35 21.67 22.26
CA PRO A 205 20.87 20.71 23.24
C PRO A 205 19.34 20.78 23.41
N ASN A 206 18.69 19.64 23.63
CA ASN A 206 17.25 19.51 23.84
C ASN A 206 16.37 20.08 22.71
N LEU A 207 16.93 20.40 21.53
CA LEU A 207 16.15 20.87 20.40
C LEU A 207 15.15 19.80 19.96
N VAL A 208 13.89 20.19 19.77
CA VAL A 208 12.87 19.30 19.23
C VAL A 208 12.67 19.57 17.73
N SER A 209 12.89 18.56 16.89
CA SER A 209 12.43 18.61 15.49
C SER A 209 11.04 17.99 15.40
N VAL A 210 10.04 18.82 15.12
CA VAL A 210 8.73 18.33 14.70
C VAL A 210 8.70 18.34 13.18
N PHE A 211 8.25 17.25 12.55
CA PHE A 211 8.00 17.26 11.13
C PHE A 211 6.57 16.85 10.79
N ILE A 212 5.98 17.56 9.83
CA ILE A 212 4.64 17.32 9.29
C ILE A 212 4.78 16.80 7.87
N LEU A 213 4.12 15.68 7.57
CA LEU A 213 3.98 15.16 6.22
C LEU A 213 2.56 15.49 5.74
N THR A 214 2.44 16.18 4.61
CA THR A 214 1.14 16.61 4.07
C THR A 214 0.97 16.15 2.62
N TYR A 215 -0.23 15.65 2.31
CA TYR A 215 -0.68 15.34 0.96
C TYR A 215 -2.19 15.51 0.88
N ASN A 216 -2.66 16.56 0.20
CA ASN A 216 -4.07 16.90 0.08
C ASN A 216 -4.78 17.03 1.45
N THR A 217 -4.18 17.76 2.40
CA THR A 217 -4.73 17.97 3.75
C THR A 217 -4.93 19.45 4.08
N GLY A 218 -5.16 20.31 3.09
CA GLY A 218 -5.22 21.77 3.27
C GLY A 218 -6.21 22.22 4.36
N GLN A 219 -7.34 21.53 4.48
CA GLN A 219 -8.37 21.82 5.48
C GLN A 219 -7.90 21.70 6.95
N PHE A 220 -6.89 20.88 7.23
CA PHE A 220 -6.41 20.61 8.61
C PHE A 220 -5.02 21.17 8.89
N LEU A 221 -4.21 21.33 7.84
CA LEU A 221 -2.79 21.65 7.94
C LEU A 221 -2.50 22.91 8.76
N ALA A 222 -3.33 23.95 8.62
CA ALA A 222 -3.14 25.18 9.38
C ALA A 222 -3.21 24.94 10.90
N GLN A 223 -4.15 24.12 11.37
CA GLN A 223 -4.28 23.78 12.79
C GLN A 223 -3.07 22.98 13.29
N ALA A 224 -2.59 22.02 12.49
CA ALA A 224 -1.41 21.23 12.83
C ALA A 224 -0.17 22.14 13.01
N ILE A 225 0.09 23.04 12.06
CA ILE A 225 1.21 24.00 12.11
C ILE A 225 1.10 24.90 13.34
N GLU A 226 -0.05 25.56 13.52
CA GLU A 226 -0.28 26.47 14.64
C GLU A 226 -0.14 25.76 16.00
N SER A 227 -0.52 24.48 16.09
CA SER A 227 -0.37 23.73 17.34
C SER A 227 1.09 23.51 17.77
N VAL A 228 2.02 23.50 16.80
CA VAL A 228 3.46 23.42 17.07
C VAL A 228 4.02 24.80 17.36
N LEU A 229 3.65 25.81 16.56
CA LEU A 229 4.14 27.19 16.74
C LEU A 229 3.76 27.80 18.09
N ASN A 230 2.57 27.44 18.61
CA ASN A 230 2.04 27.97 19.87
C ASN A 230 2.42 27.13 21.12
N GLN A 231 3.45 26.27 21.02
CA GLN A 231 3.93 25.48 22.16
C GLN A 231 4.63 26.34 23.22
N THR A 232 4.53 25.98 24.50
CA THR A 232 5.21 26.72 25.59
C THR A 232 6.74 26.59 25.52
N TYR A 233 7.24 25.46 25.01
CA TYR A 233 8.66 25.24 24.76
C TYR A 233 9.05 25.77 23.38
N GLN A 234 9.97 26.74 23.33
CA GLN A 234 10.31 27.48 22.11
C GLN A 234 11.60 27.00 21.42
N ASN A 235 12.37 26.09 22.03
CA ASN A 235 13.56 25.49 21.41
C ASN A 235 13.17 24.32 20.50
N PHE A 236 12.45 24.63 19.42
CA PHE A 236 12.03 23.67 18.40
C PHE A 236 12.29 24.18 16.99
N GLU A 237 12.27 23.26 16.04
CA GLU A 237 12.14 23.53 14.61
C GLU A 237 10.96 22.73 14.04
N LEU A 238 10.34 23.28 13.00
CA LEU A 238 9.24 22.66 12.26
C LEU A 238 9.66 22.43 10.82
N ILE A 239 9.68 21.16 10.40
CA ILE A 239 9.90 20.75 9.01
C ILE A 239 8.56 20.33 8.41
N ILE A 240 8.21 20.85 7.23
CA ILE A 240 6.98 20.44 6.54
C ILE A 240 7.37 19.88 5.18
N ILE A 241 6.98 18.63 4.91
CA ILE A 241 7.16 17.98 3.62
C ILE A 241 5.81 17.86 2.93
N ASP A 242 5.63 18.62 1.86
CA ASP A 242 4.47 18.50 0.97
C ASP A 242 4.75 17.47 -0.13
N ASP A 243 3.99 16.38 -0.11
CA ASP A 243 4.17 15.23 -0.99
C ASP A 243 3.39 15.38 -2.31
N CYS A 244 3.61 16.52 -2.97
CA CYS A 244 2.98 16.90 -4.25
C CYS A 244 1.45 17.08 -4.14
N SER A 245 0.98 17.87 -3.16
CA SER A 245 -0.45 18.19 -3.02
C SER A 245 -1.03 18.95 -4.22
N THR A 246 -2.33 18.76 -4.44
CA THR A 246 -3.12 19.34 -5.54
C THR A 246 -4.29 20.19 -5.05
N ASP A 247 -4.54 20.23 -3.75
CA ASP A 247 -5.55 21.05 -3.09
C ASP A 247 -4.99 22.42 -2.64
N ASP A 248 -5.66 23.08 -1.70
CA ASP A 248 -5.25 24.37 -1.14
C ASP A 248 -4.06 24.31 -0.16
N THR A 249 -3.45 23.14 0.04
CA THR A 249 -2.24 22.94 0.86
C THR A 249 -1.15 23.96 0.54
N ALA A 250 -0.86 24.20 -0.75
CA ALA A 250 0.17 25.16 -1.16
C ALA A 250 -0.12 26.60 -0.69
N GLN A 251 -1.40 27.00 -0.68
CA GLN A 251 -1.81 28.32 -0.21
C GLN A 251 -1.65 28.48 1.30
N ILE A 252 -1.89 27.41 2.05
CA ILE A 252 -1.66 27.37 3.50
C ILE A 252 -0.17 27.47 3.80
N LEU A 253 0.66 26.67 3.13
CA LEU A 253 2.11 26.66 3.31
C LEU A 253 2.76 28.01 3.03
N HIS A 254 2.29 28.73 2.01
CA HIS A 254 2.83 30.05 1.67
C HIS A 254 2.75 31.06 2.84
N ARG A 255 1.75 30.94 3.72
CA ARG A 255 1.58 31.81 4.91
C ARG A 255 2.70 31.64 5.94
N TYR A 256 3.36 30.49 5.95
CA TYR A 256 4.39 30.14 6.94
C TYR A 256 5.81 30.15 6.36
N GLN A 257 5.97 30.44 5.06
CA GLN A 257 7.24 30.33 4.35
C GLN A 257 8.33 31.25 4.91
N THR A 258 7.95 32.37 5.54
CA THR A 258 8.88 33.34 6.14
C THR A 258 9.04 33.15 7.65
N HIS A 259 8.38 32.16 8.26
CA HIS A 259 8.47 31.95 9.70
C HIS A 259 9.86 31.38 10.07
N PRO A 260 10.60 31.98 11.02
CA PRO A 260 12.02 31.65 11.26
C PRO A 260 12.27 30.21 11.73
N GLN A 261 11.27 29.57 12.33
CA GLN A 261 11.34 28.19 12.80
C GLN A 261 10.75 27.16 11.82
N VAL A 262 10.19 27.58 10.68
CA VAL A 262 9.52 26.69 9.72
C VAL A 262 10.39 26.52 8.48
N ARG A 263 10.58 25.26 8.05
CA ARG A 263 11.22 24.93 6.78
C ARG A 263 10.29 24.04 5.96
N ILE A 264 9.95 24.49 4.76
CA ILE A 264 8.99 23.83 3.88
C ILE A 264 9.74 23.23 2.69
N TYR A 265 9.46 21.97 2.39
CA TYR A 265 10.01 21.25 1.25
C TYR A 265 8.88 20.61 0.46
N HIS A 266 9.05 20.56 -0.87
CA HIS A 266 8.07 19.96 -1.77
C HIS A 266 8.71 18.79 -2.52
N ASN A 267 8.06 17.64 -2.48
CA ASN A 267 8.42 16.53 -3.35
C ASN A 267 7.92 16.82 -4.77
N LEU A 268 8.74 16.48 -5.77
CA LEU A 268 8.39 16.67 -7.19
C LEU A 268 7.28 15.70 -7.66
N THR A 269 7.10 14.60 -6.95
CA THR A 269 6.10 13.56 -7.21
C THR A 269 5.62 13.02 -5.88
N ASN A 270 4.41 12.45 -5.82
CA ASN A 270 3.95 11.75 -4.63
C ASN A 270 4.81 10.51 -4.36
N LEU A 271 5.63 10.55 -3.30
CA LEU A 271 6.50 9.47 -2.85
C LEU A 271 5.81 8.57 -1.82
N GLY A 272 4.78 9.08 -1.14
CA GLY A 272 4.11 8.43 -0.03
C GLY A 272 4.75 8.75 1.32
N ILE A 273 4.12 8.23 2.38
CA ILE A 273 4.43 8.58 3.78
C ILE A 273 5.86 8.18 4.19
N SER A 274 6.29 6.95 3.90
CA SER A 274 7.56 6.43 4.42
C SER A 274 8.81 7.03 3.77
N PRO A 275 8.87 7.18 2.43
CA PRO A 275 9.97 7.93 1.81
C PRO A 275 10.01 9.38 2.28
N SER A 276 8.85 10.05 2.38
CA SER A 276 8.76 11.43 2.87
C SER A 276 9.18 11.57 4.34
N TRP A 277 8.88 10.58 5.18
CA TRP A 277 9.37 10.49 6.55
C TRP A 277 10.90 10.42 6.58
N ASN A 278 11.52 9.53 5.79
CA ASN A 278 12.97 9.45 5.74
C ASN A 278 13.63 10.72 5.18
N ILE A 279 12.99 11.42 4.25
CA ILE A 279 13.42 12.77 3.81
C ILE A 279 13.40 13.73 5.00
N ALA A 280 12.30 13.78 5.76
CA ALA A 280 12.20 14.63 6.94
C ALA A 280 13.28 14.33 7.98
N LEU A 281 13.56 13.05 8.26
CA LEU A 281 14.63 12.65 9.19
C LEU A 281 16.00 13.16 8.76
N ARG A 282 16.31 13.16 7.46
CA ARG A 282 17.57 13.72 6.92
C ARG A 282 17.66 15.25 7.05
N LEU A 283 16.55 15.93 7.35
CA LEU A 283 16.47 17.37 7.50
C LEU A 283 16.45 17.81 8.97
N CYS A 284 15.92 16.98 9.87
CA CYS A 284 15.85 17.23 11.31
C CYS A 284 17.24 17.47 11.92
N GLN A 285 17.37 18.49 12.76
CA GLN A 285 18.58 18.92 13.48
C GLN A 285 18.43 18.80 15.01
N GLY A 286 17.29 18.31 15.51
CA GLY A 286 16.95 18.18 16.91
C GLY A 286 17.48 16.91 17.57
N GLU A 287 17.57 16.95 18.89
CA GLU A 287 17.86 15.80 19.75
C GLU A 287 16.64 14.90 19.92
N PHE A 288 15.44 15.50 19.96
CA PHE A 288 14.16 14.80 20.00
C PHE A 288 13.42 15.02 18.70
N ILE A 289 12.83 13.96 18.16
CA ILE A 289 12.16 13.98 16.86
C ILE A 289 10.74 13.48 17.01
N ALA A 290 9.80 14.19 16.41
CA ALA A 290 8.39 13.82 16.40
C ALA A 290 7.77 13.98 15.01
N LYS A 291 6.96 12.99 14.65
CA LYS A 291 6.07 13.06 13.49
C LYS A 291 4.72 13.58 13.94
N LEU A 292 4.23 14.62 13.29
CA LEU A 292 2.84 15.06 13.44
C LEU A 292 2.12 14.86 12.11
N ASP A 293 1.04 14.08 12.12
CA ASP A 293 0.18 13.96 10.94
C ASP A 293 -0.57 15.27 10.69
N ALA A 294 -0.74 15.64 9.42
CA ALA A 294 -1.27 16.95 9.04
C ALA A 294 -2.76 17.15 9.39
N ASP A 295 -3.48 16.10 9.79
CA ASP A 295 -4.86 16.12 10.27
C ASP A 295 -5.01 16.08 11.81
N ASP A 296 -3.89 15.98 12.52
CA ASP A 296 -3.77 15.93 13.98
C ASP A 296 -3.14 17.23 14.53
N PHE A 297 -3.13 17.41 15.85
CA PHE A 297 -2.49 18.57 16.48
C PHE A 297 -2.03 18.32 17.91
N TYR A 298 -1.08 19.12 18.40
CA TYR A 298 -0.63 19.09 19.79
C TYR A 298 -1.49 19.95 20.72
N GLU A 299 -1.67 19.46 21.95
CA GLU A 299 -2.19 20.26 23.05
C GLU A 299 -1.08 21.20 23.58
N PRO A 300 -1.45 22.30 24.25
CA PRO A 300 -0.47 23.18 24.88
C PRO A 300 0.41 22.42 25.89
N GLY A 301 1.73 22.64 25.80
CA GLY A 301 2.72 22.05 26.72
C GLY A 301 3.16 20.64 26.38
N GLN A 302 2.81 20.09 25.20
CA GLN A 302 3.31 18.80 24.70
C GLN A 302 4.84 18.79 24.67
N LEU A 303 5.47 19.79 24.03
CA LEU A 303 6.92 19.82 23.84
C LEU A 303 7.66 19.97 25.17
N GLU A 304 7.20 20.89 26.02
CA GLU A 304 7.78 21.12 27.36
C GLU A 304 7.72 19.85 28.23
N THR A 305 6.57 19.18 28.22
CA THR A 305 6.37 17.97 29.04
C THR A 305 7.23 16.81 28.54
N VAL A 306 7.41 16.67 27.22
CA VAL A 306 8.25 15.62 26.63
C VAL A 306 9.73 15.88 26.91
N VAL A 307 10.20 17.11 26.74
CA VAL A 307 11.61 17.46 27.01
C VAL A 307 11.94 17.19 28.47
N ALA A 308 11.11 17.65 29.41
CA ALA A 308 11.30 17.38 30.84
C ALA A 308 11.33 15.87 31.15
N PHE A 309 10.47 15.08 30.49
CA PHE A 309 10.47 13.63 30.65
C PHE A 309 11.77 12.98 30.17
N PHE A 310 12.30 13.42 29.03
CA PHE A 310 13.59 12.91 28.54
C PHE A 310 14.78 13.39 29.37
N GLU A 311 14.72 14.56 29.99
CA GLU A 311 15.74 15.01 30.94
C GLU A 311 15.75 14.15 32.21
N GLU A 312 14.57 13.79 32.72
CA GLU A 312 14.43 12.89 33.88
C GLU A 312 14.82 11.43 33.55
N HIS A 313 14.58 11.00 32.31
CA HIS A 313 14.79 9.63 31.84
C HIS A 313 15.74 9.58 30.63
N PRO A 314 17.06 9.78 30.84
CA PRO A 314 18.08 9.74 29.78
C PRO A 314 18.13 8.40 29.02
N GLU A 315 17.72 7.31 29.65
CA GLU A 315 17.69 5.96 29.08
C GLU A 315 16.54 5.71 28.10
N ALA A 316 15.46 6.49 28.15
CA ALA A 316 14.30 6.28 27.30
C ALA A 316 14.62 6.62 25.84
N GLY A 317 14.42 5.67 24.91
CA GLY A 317 14.60 5.91 23.48
C GLY A 317 13.36 6.51 22.80
N LEU A 318 12.19 6.23 23.35
CA LEU A 318 10.90 6.69 22.87
C LEU A 318 10.00 7.04 24.05
N VAL A 319 9.21 8.09 23.93
CA VAL A 319 8.12 8.41 24.85
C VAL A 319 6.83 8.64 24.08
N PHE A 320 5.71 8.23 24.67
CA PHE A 320 4.39 8.54 24.15
C PHE A 320 3.44 9.00 25.26
N SER A 321 2.41 9.74 24.93
CA SER A 321 1.42 10.25 25.88
C SER A 321 0.01 9.68 25.65
N GLY A 322 -0.91 10.02 26.56
CA GLY A 322 -2.33 9.98 26.25
C GLY A 322 -2.72 11.03 25.20
N LEU A 323 -3.94 10.92 24.68
CA LEU A 323 -4.46 11.79 23.64
C LEU A 323 -5.95 12.09 23.80
N THR A 324 -6.44 13.04 23.00
CA THR A 324 -7.87 13.26 22.75
C THR A 324 -8.22 12.71 21.36
N LEU A 325 -9.20 11.83 21.26
CA LEU A 325 -9.79 11.42 19.98
C LEU A 325 -10.87 12.42 19.59
N ILE A 326 -10.78 12.95 18.38
CA ILE A 326 -11.77 13.87 17.83
C ILE A 326 -12.62 13.09 16.83
N HIS A 327 -13.87 12.86 17.18
CA HIS A 327 -14.83 12.15 16.35
C HIS A 327 -15.34 13.03 15.20
N PRO A 328 -15.82 12.44 14.10
CA PRO A 328 -16.28 13.21 12.95
C PRO A 328 -17.49 14.14 13.23
N ASP A 329 -18.27 13.83 14.27
CA ASP A 329 -19.39 14.65 14.75
C ASP A 329 -18.95 15.77 15.70
N GLY A 330 -17.63 15.90 15.93
CA GLY A 330 -17.03 16.88 16.84
C GLY A 330 -16.94 16.41 18.30
N HIS A 331 -17.46 15.22 18.64
CA HIS A 331 -17.32 14.66 19.97
C HIS A 331 -15.84 14.40 20.30
N GLN A 332 -15.44 14.68 21.54
CA GLN A 332 -14.07 14.47 22.01
C GLN A 332 -14.03 13.36 23.06
N GLU A 333 -13.09 12.43 22.91
CA GLU A 333 -12.88 11.33 23.85
C GLU A 333 -11.45 11.31 24.37
N ILE A 334 -11.27 11.38 25.68
CA ILE A 334 -9.93 11.39 26.29
C ILE A 334 -9.43 9.95 26.50
N GLU A 335 -8.30 9.63 25.86
CA GLU A 335 -7.62 8.35 25.95
C GLU A 335 -6.27 8.50 26.68
N VAL A 336 -6.29 8.29 28.01
CA VAL A 336 -5.07 8.16 28.85
C VAL A 336 -4.93 6.69 29.25
N MET A 337 -4.07 5.96 28.54
CA MET A 337 -3.99 4.51 28.58
C MET A 337 -3.63 3.93 29.96
N PHE A 338 -2.71 4.58 30.68
CA PHE A 338 -2.30 4.17 32.02
C PHE A 338 -2.49 5.32 33.03
N PRO A 339 -2.76 5.01 34.30
CA PRO A 339 -3.06 6.03 35.32
C PRO A 339 -1.85 6.85 35.74
N HIS A 340 -0.63 6.35 35.54
CA HIS A 340 0.61 7.01 35.97
C HIS A 340 1.63 6.99 34.84
N SER A 341 2.52 7.97 34.82
CA SER A 341 3.68 7.99 33.94
C SER A 341 4.69 6.91 34.36
N TRP A 342 5.44 6.37 33.42
CA TRP A 342 6.43 5.33 33.69
C TRP A 342 7.48 5.25 32.57
N VAL A 343 8.62 4.65 32.88
CA VAL A 343 9.55 4.10 31.90
C VAL A 343 9.60 2.59 32.10
N ARG A 344 9.45 1.83 31.01
CA ARG A 344 9.51 0.37 31.03
C ARG A 344 10.70 -0.13 30.23
N PRO A 345 11.44 -1.13 30.75
CA PRO A 345 12.49 -1.80 30.00
C PRO A 345 11.89 -2.60 28.83
N ARG A 346 12.78 -3.00 27.94
CA ARG A 346 12.49 -3.75 26.69
C ARG A 346 11.46 -4.86 26.89
N GLU A 347 11.69 -5.76 27.86
CA GLU A 347 10.95 -7.01 28.05
C GLU A 347 9.46 -6.76 28.32
N SER A 348 9.15 -5.67 29.01
CA SER A 348 7.79 -5.37 29.46
C SER A 348 6.94 -4.69 28.40
N PHE A 349 7.54 -3.81 27.57
CA PHE A 349 6.78 -3.03 26.60
C PHE A 349 6.81 -3.61 25.18
N LEU A 350 7.91 -4.26 24.78
CA LEU A 350 7.99 -4.92 23.47
C LEU A 350 6.87 -5.94 23.30
N SER A 351 6.60 -6.76 24.33
CA SER A 351 5.52 -7.76 24.28
C SER A 351 4.15 -7.14 23.96
N ILE A 352 3.87 -5.94 24.46
CA ILE A 352 2.62 -5.21 24.19
C ILE A 352 2.55 -4.79 22.72
N LEU A 353 3.64 -4.23 22.19
CA LEU A 353 3.70 -3.82 20.79
C LEU A 353 3.69 -5.00 19.82
N LEU A 354 4.20 -6.16 20.23
CA LEU A 354 4.11 -7.37 19.43
C LEU A 354 2.67 -7.90 19.36
N ASP A 355 1.92 -7.79 20.45
CA ASP A 355 0.52 -8.20 20.47
C ASP A 355 -0.35 -7.21 19.67
N ARG A 356 -0.10 -5.90 19.77
CA ARG A 356 -0.82 -4.87 19.00
C ARG A 356 -0.11 -3.51 19.02
N CYS A 357 -0.18 -2.76 17.92
CA CYS A 357 0.13 -1.33 17.97
C CYS A 357 -0.95 -0.57 18.74
N ILE A 358 -0.60 -0.11 19.95
CA ILE A 358 -1.47 0.69 20.83
C ILE A 358 -1.13 2.18 20.78
N ILE A 359 -0.03 2.56 20.12
CA ILE A 359 0.49 3.91 20.11
C ILE A 359 -0.03 4.64 18.86
N ARG A 360 -0.44 5.90 19.02
CA ARG A 360 -0.82 6.77 17.91
C ARG A 360 0.34 7.70 17.59
N ALA A 361 0.70 7.79 16.31
CA ALA A 361 1.84 8.58 15.83
C ALA A 361 1.98 10.00 16.45
N PRO A 362 0.92 10.83 16.57
CA PRO A 362 1.09 12.18 17.11
C PRO A 362 1.52 12.23 18.57
N THR A 363 1.36 11.15 19.36
CA THR A 363 1.80 11.18 20.76
C THR A 363 3.27 10.88 20.94
N VAL A 364 3.98 10.48 19.88
CA VAL A 364 5.30 9.85 19.97
C VAL A 364 6.44 10.83 19.72
N PHE A 365 7.41 10.79 20.62
CA PHE A 365 8.68 11.47 20.48
C PHE A 365 9.81 10.47 20.66
N VAL A 366 10.84 10.58 19.84
CA VAL A 366 11.93 9.62 19.76
C VAL A 366 13.25 10.35 19.92
N ARG A 367 14.19 9.78 20.67
CA ARG A 367 15.56 10.30 20.67
C ARG A 367 16.21 10.07 19.31
N ARG A 368 16.90 11.08 18.81
CA ARG A 368 17.68 11.03 17.56
C ARG A 368 18.56 9.79 17.45
N VAL A 369 19.25 9.43 18.52
CA VAL A 369 20.16 8.28 18.57
C VAL A 369 19.49 6.97 18.15
N CYS A 370 18.18 6.83 18.33
CA CYS A 370 17.43 5.67 17.87
C CYS A 370 17.37 5.62 16.34
N TYR A 371 17.12 6.73 15.65
CA TYR A 371 17.14 6.78 14.19
C TYR A 371 18.55 6.63 13.62
N GLU A 372 19.56 7.20 14.27
CA GLU A 372 20.96 7.08 13.82
C GLU A 372 21.49 5.65 13.93
N LYS A 373 21.15 4.94 15.01
CA LYS A 373 21.63 3.57 15.25
C LYS A 373 20.75 2.50 14.60
N LEU A 374 19.43 2.67 14.62
CA LEU A 374 18.49 1.66 14.11
C LEU A 374 18.05 1.92 12.68
N GLY A 375 18.25 3.15 12.19
CA GLY A 375 17.81 3.61 10.88
C GLY A 375 16.42 4.23 10.85
N GLY A 376 16.06 4.75 9.68
CA GLY A 376 14.71 5.28 9.41
C GLY A 376 13.64 4.22 9.24
N VAL A 377 12.48 4.65 8.76
CA VAL A 377 11.35 3.76 8.48
C VAL A 377 11.56 2.97 7.19
N VAL A 378 10.91 1.82 7.08
CA VAL A 378 10.91 1.00 5.86
C VAL A 378 10.11 1.72 4.77
N GLU A 379 10.79 2.21 3.73
CA GLU A 379 10.20 3.03 2.67
C GLU A 379 9.11 2.31 1.89
N GLU A 380 9.17 0.98 1.82
CA GLU A 380 8.18 0.14 1.16
C GLU A 380 6.87 0.03 1.96
N MET A 381 6.89 0.19 3.28
CA MET A 381 5.67 0.15 4.10
C MET A 381 4.81 1.39 3.85
N LYS A 382 3.52 1.21 3.63
CA LYS A 382 2.59 2.31 3.27
C LYS A 382 1.69 2.75 4.43
N LEU A 383 1.48 1.90 5.42
CA LEU A 383 0.52 2.09 6.52
C LEU A 383 1.12 1.81 7.88
N HIS A 384 2.04 0.85 7.99
CA HIS A 384 2.53 0.34 9.28
C HIS A 384 4.00 0.71 9.58
N SER A 385 4.52 1.71 8.87
CA SER A 385 5.91 2.17 9.02
C SER A 385 6.20 2.72 10.42
N ASP A 386 5.20 3.30 11.07
CA ASP A 386 5.27 3.77 12.46
C ASP A 386 5.37 2.60 13.44
N TRP A 387 4.49 1.61 13.34
CA TRP A 387 4.48 0.44 14.20
C TRP A 387 5.79 -0.34 14.11
N GLU A 388 6.32 -0.51 12.90
CA GLU A 388 7.61 -1.14 12.68
C GLU A 388 8.74 -0.39 13.40
N MET A 389 8.77 0.94 13.28
CA MET A 389 9.74 1.76 13.99
C MET A 389 9.60 1.63 15.52
N TRP A 390 8.38 1.69 16.06
CA TRP A 390 8.13 1.60 17.51
C TRP A 390 8.56 0.26 18.09
N VAL A 391 8.26 -0.83 17.38
CA VAL A 391 8.69 -2.18 17.74
C VAL A 391 10.22 -2.27 17.78
N ARG A 392 10.90 -1.68 16.80
CA ARG A 392 12.36 -1.65 16.72
C ARG A 392 13.02 -0.80 17.80
N VAL A 393 12.44 0.35 18.15
CA VAL A 393 12.92 1.16 19.28
C VAL A 393 12.69 0.42 20.61
N ALA A 394 11.48 -0.09 20.85
CA ALA A 394 11.14 -0.81 22.08
C ALA A 394 11.98 -2.08 22.31
N ALA A 395 12.49 -2.67 21.22
CA ALA A 395 13.37 -3.82 21.30
C ALA A 395 14.82 -3.49 21.68
N ASN A 396 15.24 -2.22 21.59
CA ASN A 396 16.61 -1.78 21.82
C ASN A 396 16.74 -0.73 22.94
N TYR A 397 15.64 -0.06 23.30
CA TYR A 397 15.62 1.03 24.27
C TYR A 397 14.38 0.94 25.17
N PRO A 398 14.48 1.38 26.44
CA PRO A 398 13.33 1.63 27.29
C PRO A 398 12.33 2.60 26.64
N VAL A 399 11.04 2.37 26.93
CA VAL A 399 9.94 3.20 26.45
C VAL A 399 9.26 3.92 27.61
N GLY A 400 9.08 5.22 27.47
CA GLY A 400 8.35 6.07 28.38
C GLY A 400 6.88 6.24 28.02
N TYR A 401 6.04 6.41 29.03
CA TYR A 401 4.65 6.83 28.88
C TYR A 401 4.36 8.00 29.82
N ILE A 402 3.66 9.01 29.29
CA ILE A 402 3.21 10.18 30.05
C ILE A 402 1.69 10.10 30.23
N ALA A 403 1.23 10.03 31.48
CA ALA A 403 -0.20 9.92 31.81
C ALA A 403 -0.98 11.24 31.69
N ARG A 404 -0.78 11.97 30.58
CA ARG A 404 -1.46 13.23 30.25
C ARG A 404 -1.94 13.17 28.80
N ARG A 405 -3.08 13.83 28.51
CA ARG A 405 -3.50 14.10 27.13
C ARG A 405 -2.63 15.24 26.60
N LEU A 406 -1.77 14.96 25.63
CA LEU A 406 -0.86 15.98 25.10
C LEU A 406 -0.99 16.16 23.58
N ALA A 407 -1.69 15.27 22.88
CA ALA A 407 -2.02 15.42 21.47
C ALA A 407 -3.50 15.10 21.22
N SER A 408 -3.98 15.55 20.07
CA SER A 408 -5.33 15.30 19.56
C SER A 408 -5.26 14.56 18.22
N TYR A 409 -5.95 13.43 18.13
CA TYR A 409 -6.00 12.55 16.96
C TYR A 409 -7.38 12.57 16.33
N ARG A 410 -7.46 12.88 15.03
CA ARG A 410 -8.75 13.01 14.33
C ARG A 410 -9.21 11.69 13.73
N LEU A 411 -10.41 11.27 14.13
CA LEU A 411 -11.14 10.20 13.48
C LEU A 411 -11.89 10.82 12.30
N SER A 412 -11.56 10.41 11.07
CA SER A 412 -12.32 10.80 9.88
C SER A 412 -13.56 9.90 9.69
N TYR A 413 -14.66 10.44 9.11
CA TYR A 413 -15.86 9.67 8.72
C TYR A 413 -15.47 8.64 7.66
N GLY A 414 -15.16 7.42 8.10
CA GLY A 414 -14.43 6.46 7.27
C GLY A 414 -12.98 6.88 7.10
N SER A 415 -12.06 6.05 7.54
CA SER A 415 -10.62 6.19 7.28
C SER A 415 -10.34 6.06 5.77
N ASN A 416 -10.57 7.12 4.99
CA ASN A 416 -10.50 7.09 3.53
C ASN A 416 -9.12 6.70 2.97
N SER A 417 -8.04 6.77 3.76
CA SER A 417 -6.73 6.21 3.40
C SER A 417 -6.59 4.76 3.87
N THR A 418 -6.79 4.47 5.17
CA THR A 418 -6.57 3.14 5.76
C THR A 418 -7.66 2.13 5.39
N ALA A 419 -8.95 2.45 5.55
CA ALA A 419 -10.04 1.56 5.12
C ALA A 419 -9.97 1.33 3.61
N LYS A 420 -9.68 2.37 2.81
CA LYS A 420 -9.47 2.22 1.37
C LYS A 420 -8.25 1.35 1.05
N ALA A 421 -7.15 1.51 1.78
CA ALA A 421 -5.99 0.65 1.61
C ALA A 421 -6.26 -0.80 2.02
N ILE A 422 -7.18 -1.03 2.97
CA ILE A 422 -7.66 -2.37 3.32
C ILE A 422 -8.58 -2.92 2.22
N THR A 423 -9.56 -2.15 1.74
CA THR A 423 -10.52 -2.60 0.72
C THR A 423 -9.89 -2.79 -0.65
N ASP A 424 -8.84 -2.04 -0.98
CA ASP A 424 -8.16 -2.09 -2.27
C ASP A 424 -6.90 -2.99 -2.20
N GLY A 425 -6.70 -3.69 -1.07
CA GLY A 425 -5.62 -4.67 -0.88
C GLY A 425 -4.23 -4.09 -0.68
N ARG A 426 -4.06 -2.76 -0.65
CA ARG A 426 -2.75 -2.11 -0.43
C ARG A 426 -2.14 -2.43 0.94
N SER A 427 -2.95 -2.72 1.96
CA SER A 427 -2.43 -3.11 3.28
C SER A 427 -1.82 -4.52 3.30
N LEU A 428 -2.16 -5.39 2.33
CA LEU A 428 -1.54 -6.71 2.18
C LEU A 428 -0.04 -6.61 1.89
N HIS A 429 0.39 -5.53 1.24
CA HIS A 429 1.80 -5.28 0.97
C HIS A 429 2.60 -5.20 2.28
N ASP A 430 2.17 -4.33 3.20
CA ASP A 430 2.80 -4.16 4.51
C ASP A 430 2.76 -5.45 5.33
N LEU A 431 1.65 -6.19 5.29
CA LEU A 431 1.54 -7.48 5.97
C LEU A 431 2.57 -8.50 5.43
N ARG A 432 2.77 -8.53 4.11
CA ARG A 432 3.80 -9.38 3.48
C ARG A 432 5.22 -8.94 3.88
N LEU A 433 5.47 -7.63 3.96
CA LEU A 433 6.73 -7.10 4.46
C LEU A 433 7.00 -7.53 5.90
N TRP A 434 5.98 -7.48 6.77
CA TRP A 434 6.07 -8.01 8.13
C TRP A 434 6.44 -9.50 8.15
N LEU A 435 5.80 -10.32 7.32
CA LEU A 435 6.16 -11.75 7.18
C LEU A 435 7.62 -11.94 6.75
N ASN A 436 8.10 -11.14 5.80
CA ASN A 436 9.48 -11.24 5.32
C ASN A 436 10.48 -10.83 6.42
N LEU A 437 10.20 -9.74 7.14
CA LEU A 437 11.00 -9.31 8.29
C LEU A 437 11.12 -10.41 9.35
N LEU A 438 10.04 -11.18 9.57
CA LEU A 438 10.02 -12.31 10.49
C LEU A 438 10.72 -13.56 9.98
N ALA A 439 10.63 -13.84 8.68
CA ALA A 439 11.17 -15.06 8.09
C ALA A 439 12.70 -15.01 7.93
N GLU A 440 13.28 -13.83 7.79
CA GLU A 440 14.69 -13.66 7.45
C GLU A 440 15.60 -13.34 8.64
N ASP A 441 15.09 -13.33 9.88
CA ASP A 441 15.80 -12.85 11.09
C ASP A 441 16.44 -11.45 10.88
N LYS A 442 15.82 -10.63 10.00
CA LYS A 442 16.26 -9.28 9.63
C LYS A 442 15.71 -8.18 10.52
N LEU A 443 15.02 -8.57 11.59
CA LEU A 443 14.78 -7.68 12.71
C LEU A 443 16.16 -7.30 13.26
N PRO A 444 16.44 -6.01 13.52
CA PRO A 444 17.75 -5.59 14.04
C PRO A 444 18.00 -6.05 15.49
N TYR A 445 17.18 -6.95 16.00
CA TYR A 445 17.21 -7.53 17.33
C TYR A 445 16.60 -8.94 17.27
N ARG A 446 17.07 -9.84 18.12
CA ARG A 446 16.60 -11.22 18.14
C ARG A 446 15.36 -11.35 19.02
N LEU A 447 14.30 -11.92 18.47
CA LEU A 447 13.12 -12.32 19.23
C LEU A 447 13.28 -13.77 19.71
N SER A 448 12.85 -14.05 20.94
CA SER A 448 12.67 -15.42 21.42
C SER A 448 11.52 -16.11 20.66
N GLU A 449 11.49 -17.46 20.67
CA GLU A 449 10.40 -18.21 20.05
C GLU A 449 9.02 -17.81 20.59
N ASN A 450 8.92 -17.48 21.88
CA ASN A 450 7.69 -17.00 22.51
C ASN A 450 7.27 -15.63 21.97
N GLU A 451 8.21 -14.70 21.80
CA GLU A 451 7.93 -13.38 21.23
C GLU A 451 7.56 -13.46 19.75
N LEU A 452 8.23 -14.32 18.97
CA LEU A 452 7.86 -14.61 17.58
C LEU A 452 6.45 -15.17 17.47
N THR A 453 6.09 -16.09 18.38
CA THR A 453 4.76 -16.68 18.44
C THR A 453 3.71 -15.62 18.77
N ARG A 454 3.95 -14.78 19.78
CA ARG A 454 3.08 -13.66 20.13
C ARG A 454 2.90 -12.69 18.98
N PHE A 455 3.99 -12.33 18.31
CA PHE A 455 3.93 -11.39 17.20
C PHE A 455 3.13 -11.94 16.01
N ARG A 456 3.26 -13.23 15.70
CA ARG A 456 2.40 -13.90 14.70
C ARG A 456 0.92 -13.83 15.07
N TRP A 457 0.60 -13.99 16.35
CA TRP A 457 -0.77 -13.84 16.86
C TRP A 457 -1.28 -12.41 16.79
N GLY A 458 -0.47 -11.42 17.14
CA GLY A 458 -0.83 -10.00 17.01
C GLY A 458 -1.09 -9.61 15.55
N LEU A 459 -0.24 -10.06 14.63
CA LEU A 459 -0.45 -9.90 13.19
C LEU A 459 -1.71 -10.62 12.72
N TYR A 460 -1.96 -11.83 13.20
CA TYR A 460 -3.19 -12.58 12.89
C TYR A 460 -4.43 -11.78 13.29
N ASP A 461 -4.49 -11.26 14.52
CA ASP A 461 -5.64 -10.48 14.98
C ASP A 461 -5.82 -9.18 14.17
N LEU A 462 -4.73 -8.52 13.77
CA LEU A 462 -4.78 -7.37 12.86
C LEU A 462 -5.35 -7.75 11.49
N VAL A 463 -4.90 -8.85 10.89
CA VAL A 463 -5.37 -9.33 9.59
C VAL A 463 -6.85 -9.70 9.66
N MET A 464 -7.28 -10.33 10.75
CA MET A 464 -8.69 -10.66 10.96
C MET A 464 -9.56 -9.41 11.14
N HIS A 465 -9.02 -8.35 11.77
CA HIS A 465 -9.68 -7.05 11.81
C HIS A 465 -9.85 -6.46 10.40
N PHE A 466 -8.83 -6.55 9.54
CA PHE A 466 -8.91 -6.10 8.14
C PHE A 466 -9.93 -6.92 7.33
N ALA A 467 -9.99 -8.24 7.53
CA ALA A 467 -11.01 -9.09 6.94
C ALA A 467 -12.43 -8.64 7.34
N GLY A 468 -12.61 -8.26 8.61
CA GLY A 468 -13.87 -7.69 9.12
C GLY A 468 -14.25 -6.38 8.44
N ILE A 469 -13.30 -5.45 8.28
CA ILE A 469 -13.51 -4.17 7.58
C ILE A 469 -13.87 -4.42 6.11
N ALA A 470 -13.11 -5.26 5.40
CA ALA A 470 -13.38 -5.59 4.00
C ALA A 470 -14.78 -6.20 3.82
N ALA A 471 -15.17 -7.15 4.67
CA ALA A 471 -16.49 -7.77 4.65
C ALA A 471 -17.61 -6.76 4.95
N TYR A 472 -17.37 -5.81 5.84
CA TYR A 472 -18.32 -4.74 6.12
C TYR A 472 -18.59 -3.88 4.88
N HIS A 473 -17.53 -3.47 4.18
CA HIS A 473 -17.60 -2.71 2.93
C HIS A 473 -18.03 -3.55 1.72
N GLN A 474 -18.58 -4.76 1.95
CA GLN A 474 -19.07 -5.68 0.92
C GLN A 474 -17.98 -6.15 -0.07
N GLN A 475 -16.71 -6.10 0.34
CA GLN A 475 -15.57 -6.60 -0.41
C GLN A 475 -15.26 -8.05 -0.03
N GLU A 476 -16.18 -8.98 -0.37
CA GLU A 476 -16.06 -10.39 0.03
C GLU A 476 -14.79 -11.06 -0.50
N ALA A 477 -14.35 -10.71 -1.72
CA ALA A 477 -13.12 -11.22 -2.29
C ALA A 477 -11.90 -10.84 -1.42
N MET A 478 -11.80 -9.58 -1.01
CA MET A 478 -10.71 -9.13 -0.13
C MET A 478 -10.79 -9.72 1.27
N ALA A 479 -11.99 -9.85 1.84
CA ALA A 479 -12.16 -10.53 3.12
C ALA A 479 -11.62 -11.97 3.09
N LYS A 480 -11.84 -12.69 1.98
CA LYS A 480 -11.26 -14.02 1.75
C LYS A 480 -9.74 -14.00 1.63
N VAL A 481 -9.17 -13.01 0.93
CA VAL A 481 -7.72 -12.84 0.81
C VAL A 481 -7.07 -12.60 2.18
N TYR A 482 -7.62 -11.69 3.01
CA TYR A 482 -7.11 -11.50 4.38
C TYR A 482 -7.23 -12.77 5.22
N THR A 483 -8.33 -13.51 5.09
CA THR A 483 -8.50 -14.77 5.82
C THR A 483 -7.45 -15.80 5.42
N ALA A 484 -7.15 -15.94 4.13
CA ALA A 484 -6.09 -16.83 3.63
C ALA A 484 -4.70 -16.37 4.09
N PHE A 485 -4.44 -15.06 4.12
CA PHE A 485 -3.19 -14.51 4.64
C PHE A 485 -3.01 -14.81 6.15
N ALA A 486 -4.09 -14.73 6.92
CA ALA A 486 -4.09 -15.07 8.34
C ALA A 486 -3.73 -16.56 8.57
N GLU A 487 -4.10 -17.44 7.64
CA GLU A 487 -3.67 -18.85 7.68
C GLU A 487 -2.16 -18.99 7.47
N GLU A 488 -1.58 -18.26 6.50
CA GLU A 488 -0.13 -18.27 6.22
C GLU A 488 0.70 -17.85 7.44
N LEU A 489 0.23 -16.86 8.21
CA LEU A 489 0.87 -16.40 9.45
C LEU A 489 1.00 -17.50 10.51
N LEU A 490 0.01 -18.39 10.58
CA LEU A 490 -0.08 -19.45 11.58
C LEU A 490 0.44 -20.80 11.09
N LEU A 491 0.79 -20.98 9.80
CA LEU A 491 1.33 -22.24 9.27
C LEU A 491 2.50 -22.84 10.10
N PRO A 492 3.46 -22.04 10.63
CA PRO A 492 4.54 -22.57 11.46
C PRO A 492 4.09 -22.98 12.87
N CYS A 493 2.93 -22.50 13.32
CA CYS A 493 2.30 -22.88 14.57
C CYS A 493 1.38 -24.08 14.29
N ARG A 494 1.77 -25.31 14.64
CA ARG A 494 0.96 -26.53 14.34
C ARG A 494 -0.53 -26.31 14.64
N PRO A 495 -1.41 -26.21 13.62
CA PRO A 495 -2.81 -25.88 13.85
C PRO A 495 -3.50 -27.09 14.48
N THR A 496 -4.05 -26.91 15.68
CA THR A 496 -4.93 -27.90 16.32
C THR A 496 -6.38 -27.64 15.93
N SER A 497 -7.28 -28.62 16.06
CA SER A 497 -8.73 -28.44 15.84
C SER A 497 -9.37 -27.32 16.71
N ASN A 498 -8.69 -26.90 17.77
CA ASN A 498 -9.12 -25.78 18.61
C ASN A 498 -8.76 -24.43 17.98
N MET A 499 -7.66 -24.35 17.23
CA MET A 499 -7.22 -23.16 16.52
C MET A 499 -8.20 -22.77 15.40
N GLU A 500 -8.68 -23.76 14.63
CA GLU A 500 -9.70 -23.51 13.58
C GLU A 500 -11.04 -23.04 14.16
N ARG A 501 -11.41 -23.53 15.35
CA ARG A 501 -12.62 -23.07 16.06
C ARG A 501 -12.46 -21.65 16.61
N LEU A 502 -11.31 -21.34 17.22
CA LEU A 502 -10.95 -19.98 17.65
C LEU A 502 -10.95 -19.01 16.46
N ARG A 503 -10.41 -19.42 15.31
CA ARG A 503 -10.37 -18.64 14.07
C ARG A 503 -11.74 -18.17 13.61
N HIS A 504 -12.67 -19.11 13.43
CA HIS A 504 -14.03 -18.75 13.00
C HIS A 504 -14.80 -17.98 14.08
N THR A 505 -14.50 -18.21 15.36
CA THR A 505 -15.09 -17.45 16.46
C THR A 505 -14.63 -15.99 16.43
N HIS A 506 -13.33 -15.72 16.29
CA HIS A 506 -12.76 -14.37 16.17
C HIS A 506 -13.30 -13.63 14.94
N LEU A 507 -13.33 -14.26 13.76
CA LEU A 507 -13.86 -13.64 12.54
C LEU A 507 -15.30 -13.15 12.73
N ASN A 508 -16.16 -14.02 13.27
CA ASN A 508 -17.56 -13.70 13.51
C ASN A 508 -17.72 -12.64 14.62
N LEU A 509 -16.88 -12.63 15.65
CA LEU A 509 -16.87 -11.58 16.68
C LEU A 509 -16.52 -10.20 16.08
N HIS A 510 -15.44 -10.11 15.28
CA HIS A 510 -15.04 -8.85 14.65
C HIS A 510 -16.08 -8.33 13.65
N GLN A 511 -16.66 -9.22 12.83
CA GLN A 511 -17.76 -8.86 11.94
C GLN A 511 -19.01 -8.39 12.71
N GLY A 512 -19.28 -8.99 13.88
CA GLY A 512 -20.35 -8.56 14.77
C GLY A 512 -20.13 -7.18 15.38
N ILE A 513 -18.92 -6.91 15.91
CA ILE A 513 -18.54 -5.63 16.50
C ILE A 513 -18.66 -4.51 15.48
N TYR A 514 -18.10 -4.69 14.29
CA TYR A 514 -18.12 -3.66 13.26
C TYR A 514 -19.55 -3.38 12.77
N ALA A 515 -20.35 -4.43 12.52
CA ALA A 515 -21.76 -4.26 12.16
C ALA A 515 -22.56 -3.54 13.27
N PHE A 516 -22.18 -3.72 14.54
CA PHE A 516 -22.80 -3.02 15.67
C PHE A 516 -22.42 -1.55 15.70
N GLN A 517 -21.13 -1.22 15.56
CA GLN A 517 -20.62 0.15 15.53
C GLN A 517 -21.21 0.98 14.37
N SER A 518 -21.56 0.34 13.26
CA SER A 518 -22.21 0.98 12.12
C SER A 518 -23.74 0.92 12.13
N HIS A 519 -24.36 0.72 13.30
CA HIS A 519 -25.81 0.67 13.49
C HIS A 519 -26.55 -0.45 12.71
N GLN A 520 -25.85 -1.46 12.18
CA GLN A 520 -26.43 -2.63 11.50
C GLN A 520 -26.77 -3.76 12.47
N HIS A 521 -27.60 -3.48 13.48
CA HIS A 521 -27.83 -4.36 14.63
C HIS A 521 -28.30 -5.79 14.26
N LYS A 522 -29.15 -5.97 13.23
CA LYS A 522 -29.60 -7.29 12.77
C LYS A 522 -28.47 -8.13 12.14
N LYS A 523 -27.47 -7.48 11.53
CA LYS A 523 -26.30 -8.14 10.94
C LYS A 523 -25.30 -8.50 12.05
N ALA A 524 -25.10 -7.60 13.01
CA ALA A 524 -24.29 -7.84 14.21
C ALA A 524 -24.76 -9.06 15.00
N ILE A 525 -26.06 -9.15 15.30
CA ILE A 525 -26.65 -10.29 16.02
C ILE A 525 -26.39 -11.61 15.28
N ARG A 526 -26.53 -11.63 13.94
CA ARG A 526 -26.28 -12.84 13.14
C ARG A 526 -24.82 -13.30 13.24
N TYR A 527 -23.87 -12.38 13.19
CA TYR A 527 -22.46 -12.72 13.33
C TYR A 527 -22.12 -13.18 14.75
N PHE A 528 -22.62 -12.51 15.79
CA PHE A 528 -22.46 -12.98 17.16
C PHE A 528 -23.01 -14.40 17.34
N LEU A 529 -24.23 -14.68 16.85
CA LEU A 529 -24.80 -16.04 16.91
C LEU A 529 -23.96 -17.09 16.18
N LYS A 530 -23.32 -16.74 15.06
CA LYS A 530 -22.38 -17.63 14.36
C LYS A 530 -21.13 -17.91 15.19
N ALA A 531 -20.57 -16.91 15.87
CA ALA A 531 -19.44 -17.10 16.78
C ALA A 531 -19.77 -18.11 17.90
N LEU A 532 -20.98 -18.03 18.44
CA LEU A 532 -21.43 -18.88 19.55
C LEU A 532 -21.67 -20.33 19.15
N LYS A 533 -22.21 -20.57 17.95
CA LYS A 533 -22.45 -21.94 17.45
C LYS A 533 -21.15 -22.75 17.28
N ILE A 534 -20.00 -22.08 17.15
CA ILE A 534 -18.71 -22.73 16.86
C ILE A 534 -17.99 -23.17 18.14
N LYS A 535 -18.27 -22.54 19.29
CA LYS A 535 -17.56 -22.82 20.56
C LYS A 535 -17.98 -24.11 21.26
N GLY A 536 -19.11 -24.74 20.89
CA GLY A 536 -19.52 -26.08 21.34
C GLY A 536 -19.65 -26.29 22.87
N GLY A 537 -19.66 -25.22 23.68
CA GLY A 537 -19.68 -25.27 25.15
C GLY A 537 -21.06 -25.00 25.74
N SER A 538 -21.31 -25.52 26.95
CA SER A 538 -22.58 -25.41 27.66
C SER A 538 -23.00 -23.94 27.89
N LEU A 539 -24.32 -23.70 27.87
CA LEU A 539 -24.94 -22.37 28.02
C LEU A 539 -24.29 -21.46 29.09
N PRO A 540 -23.90 -21.93 30.29
CA PRO A 540 -23.37 -21.06 31.36
C PRO A 540 -22.06 -20.32 31.04
N GLU A 541 -21.09 -20.97 30.37
CA GLU A 541 -19.82 -20.32 29.98
C GLU A 541 -20.03 -19.34 28.82
N VAL A 542 -20.96 -19.68 27.93
CA VAL A 542 -21.43 -18.81 26.84
C VAL A 542 -22.17 -17.59 27.39
N TRP A 543 -23.00 -17.74 28.43
CA TRP A 543 -23.66 -16.62 29.11
C TRP A 543 -22.69 -15.80 29.98
N HIS A 544 -21.58 -16.37 30.44
CA HIS A 544 -20.53 -15.62 31.13
C HIS A 544 -19.78 -14.71 30.14
N GLU A 545 -19.38 -15.23 28.97
CA GLU A 545 -18.71 -14.42 27.95
C GLU A 545 -19.65 -13.55 27.12
N LEU A 546 -20.90 -13.94 26.85
CA LEU A 546 -21.93 -12.99 26.36
C LEU A 546 -22.36 -12.03 27.44
N GLY A 547 -22.40 -12.43 28.70
CA GLY A 547 -22.67 -11.53 29.82
C GLY A 547 -21.57 -10.48 29.93
N LEU A 548 -20.32 -10.89 29.74
CA LEU A 548 -19.18 -9.98 29.57
C LEU A 548 -19.34 -9.16 28.29
N THR A 549 -19.59 -9.77 27.13
CA THR A 549 -19.66 -9.11 25.82
C THR A 549 -20.86 -8.17 25.69
N LEU A 550 -22.00 -8.46 26.32
CA LEU A 550 -23.19 -7.61 26.40
C LEU A 550 -23.05 -6.56 27.50
N LYS A 551 -22.33 -6.83 28.61
CA LYS A 551 -21.90 -5.79 29.56
C LYS A 551 -20.85 -4.86 28.95
N ILE A 552 -20.01 -5.40 28.07
CA ILE A 552 -19.05 -4.70 27.22
C ILE A 552 -19.88 -3.86 26.24
N ILE A 553 -20.78 -4.41 25.42
CA ILE A 553 -21.67 -3.67 24.49
C ILE A 553 -22.52 -2.58 25.18
N ARG A 554 -23.06 -2.82 26.38
CA ARG A 554 -23.76 -1.79 27.18
C ARG A 554 -22.83 -0.73 27.78
N ARG A 555 -21.52 -0.95 27.79
CA ARG A 555 -20.47 -0.06 28.32
C ARG A 555 -19.37 0.25 27.30
N LEU A 556 -19.61 -0.02 26.00
CA LEU A 556 -18.71 0.18 24.86
C LEU A 556 -18.88 1.61 24.30
N SER A 557 -18.95 2.60 25.20
CA SER A 557 -18.08 3.76 25.00
C SER A 557 -16.65 3.27 25.30
N ALA A 558 -15.61 3.81 24.66
CA ALA A 558 -14.29 3.15 24.59
C ALA A 558 -13.55 2.96 25.94
N GLY A 559 -14.17 3.33 27.07
CA GLY A 559 -13.61 3.26 28.42
C GLY A 559 -13.47 1.89 29.10
N PHE A 560 -14.09 0.78 28.63
CA PHE A 560 -13.94 -0.52 29.31
C PHE A 560 -12.80 -1.42 28.77
N TYR A 561 -12.47 -1.36 27.47
CA TYR A 561 -11.26 -2.00 26.93
C TYR A 561 -10.00 -1.47 27.66
N ARG A 562 -10.01 -0.18 27.95
CA ARG A 562 -9.04 0.54 28.78
C ARG A 562 -8.93 -0.01 30.21
N ARG A 563 -10.04 -0.45 30.84
CA ARG A 563 -9.99 -1.04 32.20
C ARG A 563 -9.46 -2.46 32.24
N ILE A 564 -9.64 -3.27 31.19
CA ILE A 564 -9.07 -4.61 31.12
C ILE A 564 -7.56 -4.52 30.86
N ILE A 565 -7.13 -3.66 29.93
CA ILE A 565 -5.70 -3.41 29.68
C ILE A 565 -5.03 -2.84 30.95
N ILE A 566 -5.59 -1.81 31.59
CA ILE A 566 -5.06 -1.28 32.85
C ILE A 566 -4.99 -2.38 33.93
N LYS A 567 -6.05 -3.18 34.12
CA LYS A 567 -6.09 -4.21 35.18
C LYS A 567 -5.17 -5.41 34.90
N TYR A 568 -4.88 -5.71 33.64
CA TYR A 568 -3.96 -6.78 33.24
C TYR A 568 -2.49 -6.32 33.31
N TYR A 569 -2.21 -5.05 33.01
CA TYR A 569 -0.85 -4.48 33.04
C TYR A 569 -0.47 -3.76 34.35
N SER A 570 -1.41 -3.53 35.27
CA SER A 570 -1.13 -3.04 36.63
C SER A 570 -0.91 -4.17 37.64
N GLY A 571 -1.12 -5.43 37.24
CA GLY A 571 -0.90 -6.62 38.07
C GLY A 571 0.37 -7.41 37.75
N LEU A 572 1.12 -6.96 36.73
CA LEU A 572 2.49 -7.35 36.38
C LEU A 572 3.39 -6.15 36.66
#